data_AF-A0A933I3S2-F1
#
_entry.id   AF-A0A933I3S2-F1
#
_cell.length_a   1.000
_cell.length_b   1.000
_cell.length_c   1.000
_cell.angle_alpha   90.00
_cell.angle_beta   90.00
_cell.angle_gamma   90.00
#
_symmetry.space_group_name_H-M   'P 1'
#
loop_
_entity.id
_entity.type
_entity.pdbx_description
1 polymer ?
#
loop_
_entity_poly.entity_id
_entity_poly.type
_entity_poly.pdbx_seq_one_letter_code
_entity_poly.pdbx_strand_id
1 'polypeptide(L)'
;MSASAVYLFWIFGIFIIMLFIIGLYCILVTFNLIRALIGVEILIKAVTLLIIVAGYLSGHTALTQSLVITMIVIEAVVMTIAVGIVLGIHKQNKSLDVRKIRSLKG
;
A
#
# COMPACT_ATOMS: atom_id res chain seq x y z
N MET A 1 -3.07 -13.09 28.63
CA MET A 1 -2.14 -12.45 27.68
C MET A 1 -0.88 -12.07 28.44
N SER A 2 0.29 -12.59 28.04
CA SER A 2 1.56 -12.15 28.63
C SER A 2 1.75 -10.66 28.38
N ALA A 3 2.32 -9.92 29.34
CA ALA A 3 2.55 -8.48 29.20
C ALA A 3 3.33 -8.14 27.90
N SER A 4 4.23 -9.03 27.47
CA SER A 4 4.96 -8.93 26.20
C SER A 4 4.08 -8.85 24.95
N ALA A 5 2.96 -9.59 24.90
CA ALA A 5 2.05 -9.57 23.75
C ALA A 5 1.29 -8.25 23.64
N VAL A 6 1.00 -7.61 24.78
CA VAL A 6 0.32 -6.30 24.82
C VAL A 6 1.23 -5.19 24.33
N TYR A 7 2.51 -5.20 24.73
CA TYR A 7 3.49 -4.22 24.23
C TYR A 7 3.73 -4.35 22.72
N LEU A 8 3.86 -5.58 22.22
CA LEU A 8 3.97 -5.87 20.79
C LEU A 8 2.78 -5.32 20.00
N PHE A 9 1.56 -5.55 20.49
CA PHE A 9 0.34 -5.04 19.87
C PHE A 9 0.32 -3.50 19.80
N TRP A 10 0.65 -2.82 20.91
CA TRP A 10 0.64 -1.37 20.96
C TRP A 10 1.66 -0.73 20.03
N ILE A 11 2.87 -1.28 19.97
CA ILE A 11 3.94 -0.81 19.08
C ILE A 11 3.53 -0.98 17.61
N PHE A 12 3.04 -2.16 17.24
CA PHE A 12 2.58 -2.40 15.87
C PHE A 12 1.36 -1.56 15.51
N GLY A 13 0.43 -1.35 16.43
CA GLY A 13 -0.74 -0.50 16.23
C GLY A 13 -0.38 0.94 15.88
N ILE A 14 0.54 1.56 16.63
CA ILE A 14 1.05 2.90 16.31
C ILE A 14 1.69 2.92 14.92
N PHE A 15 2.52 1.93 14.62
CA PHE A 15 3.24 1.86 13.34
C PHE A 15 2.29 1.71 12.15
N ILE A 16 1.25 0.89 12.26
CA ILE A 16 0.20 0.73 11.24
C ILE A 16 -0.52 2.06 10.99
N ILE A 17 -0.92 2.76 12.04
CA ILE A 17 -1.60 4.06 11.93
C ILE A 17 -0.68 5.08 11.25
N MET A 18 0.60 5.10 11.62
CA MET A 18 1.59 5.98 11.02
C MET A 18 1.77 5.70 9.52
N LEU A 19 1.91 4.44 9.13
CA LEU A 19 1.97 4.04 7.71
C LEU A 19 0.70 4.42 6.95
N PHE A 20 -0.47 4.22 7.55
CA PHE A 20 -1.74 4.57 6.94
C PHE A 20 -1.84 6.08 6.67
N ILE A 21 -1.49 6.91 7.66
CA ILE A 21 -1.49 8.37 7.51
C ILE A 21 -0.48 8.81 6.44
N ILE A 22 0.74 8.25 6.44
CA ILE A 22 1.78 8.60 5.47
C ILE A 22 1.36 8.19 4.05
N GLY A 23 0.83 6.99 3.87
CA GLY A 23 0.36 6.50 2.58
C GLY A 23 -0.78 7.37 2.04
N LEU A 24 -1.77 7.68 2.89
CA LEU A 24 -2.89 8.54 2.51
C LEU A 24 -2.44 9.95 2.16
N TYR A 25 -1.55 10.54 2.98
CA TYR A 25 -0.97 11.86 2.72
C TYR A 25 -0.21 11.89 1.38
N CYS A 26 0.59 10.86 1.11
CA CYS A 26 1.34 10.74 -0.15
C CYS A 26 0.40 10.68 -1.36
N ILE A 27 -0.73 9.98 -1.28
CA ILE A 27 -1.69 9.93 -2.38
C ILE A 27 -2.36 11.30 -2.60
N LEU A 28 -2.79 11.96 -1.53
CA LEU A 28 -3.55 13.21 -1.61
C LEU A 28 -2.73 14.41 -2.08
N VAL A 29 -1.47 14.49 -1.66
CA VAL A 29 -0.63 15.66 -1.94
C VAL A 29 0.06 15.57 -3.31
N THR A 30 0.15 14.39 -3.90
CA THR A 30 1.03 14.17 -5.04
C THR A 30 0.28 14.20 -6.36
N PHE A 31 0.73 15.07 -7.26
CA PHE A 31 0.23 15.12 -8.64
C PHE A 31 1.00 14.19 -9.59
N ASN A 32 2.06 13.55 -9.10
CA ASN A 32 2.91 12.66 -9.90
C ASN A 32 2.43 11.21 -9.75
N LEU A 33 2.09 10.58 -10.87
CA LEU A 33 1.59 9.20 -10.93
C LEU A 33 2.48 8.19 -10.19
N ILE A 34 3.80 8.28 -10.35
CA ILE A 34 4.73 7.34 -9.67
C ILE A 34 4.69 7.55 -8.16
N ARG A 35 4.62 8.81 -7.72
CA ARG A 35 4.57 9.13 -6.29
C ARG A 35 3.24 8.69 -5.67
N ALA A 36 2.15 8.79 -6.42
CA ALA A 36 0.85 8.24 -6.03
C ALA A 36 0.90 6.71 -5.90
N LEU A 37 1.54 5.98 -6.84
CA LEU A 37 1.70 4.52 -6.73
C LEU A 37 2.50 4.11 -5.48
N ILE A 38 3.55 4.86 -5.13
CA ILE A 38 4.30 4.62 -3.89
C ILE A 38 3.40 4.82 -2.66
N GLY A 39 2.56 5.86 -2.66
CA GLY A 39 1.59 6.08 -1.58
C GLY A 39 0.60 4.92 -1.42
N VAL A 40 0.13 4.35 -2.54
CA VAL A 40 -0.74 3.16 -2.55
C VAL A 40 -0.02 1.94 -1.96
N GLU A 41 1.22 1.66 -2.36
CA GLU A 41 2.01 0.56 -1.79
C GLU A 41 2.21 0.70 -0.28
N ILE A 42 2.45 1.92 0.22
CA ILE A 42 2.59 2.18 1.66
C ILE A 42 1.28 1.87 2.41
N LEU A 43 0.12 2.29 1.86
CA LEU A 43 -1.18 1.97 2.45
C LEU A 43 -1.41 0.45 2.51
N ILE A 44 -1.07 -0.25 1.43
CA ILE A 44 -1.18 -1.71 1.36
C ILE A 44 -0.33 -2.36 2.45
N LYS A 45 0.91 -1.92 2.70
CA LYS A 45 1.73 -2.48 3.81
C LYS A 45 1.10 -2.25 5.18
N ALA A 46 0.41 -1.13 5.39
CA ALA A 46 -0.33 -0.89 6.64
C ALA A 46 -1.45 -1.94 6.82
N VAL A 47 -2.19 -2.25 5.76
CA VAL A 47 -3.24 -3.28 5.77
C VAL A 47 -2.65 -4.68 5.97
N THR A 48 -1.57 -5.02 5.28
CA THR A 48 -0.92 -6.32 5.40
C THR A 48 -0.37 -6.53 6.82
N LEU A 49 0.23 -5.50 7.44
CA LEU A 49 0.63 -5.54 8.85
C LEU A 49 -0.56 -5.70 9.81
N LEU A 50 -1.69 -5.04 9.54
CA LEU A 50 -2.90 -5.22 10.34
C LEU A 50 -3.40 -6.67 10.30
N ILE A 51 -3.39 -7.30 9.13
CA ILE A 51 -3.77 -8.72 8.96
C ILE A 51 -2.83 -9.63 9.75
N ILE A 52 -1.51 -9.37 9.72
CA ILE A 52 -0.52 -10.14 10.49
C ILE A 52 -0.83 -10.06 11.99
N VAL A 53 -1.06 -8.86 12.52
CA VAL A 53 -1.36 -8.65 13.95
C VAL A 53 -2.69 -9.30 14.34
N ALA A 54 -3.74 -9.12 13.53
CA ALA A 54 -5.04 -9.73 13.78
C ALA A 54 -4.99 -11.26 13.76
N GLY A 55 -4.21 -11.83 12.84
CA GLY A 55 -3.95 -13.26 12.75
C GLY A 55 -3.19 -13.83 13.94
N TYR A 56 -2.19 -13.10 14.42
CA TYR A 56 -1.44 -13.45 15.62
C TYR A 56 -2.34 -13.47 16.85
N LEU A 57 -3.20 -12.46 17.03
CA LEU A 57 -4.16 -12.41 18.15
C LEU A 57 -5.23 -13.50 18.07
N SER A 58 -5.65 -13.87 16.87
CA SER A 58 -6.65 -14.92 16.65
C SER A 58 -6.07 -16.33 16.83
N GLY A 59 -4.75 -16.49 16.98
CA GLY A 59 -4.09 -17.80 17.09
C GLY A 59 -4.00 -18.59 15.79
N HIS A 60 -4.46 -18.03 14.66
CA HIS A 60 -4.53 -18.70 13.36
C HIS A 60 -3.30 -18.38 12.47
N THR A 61 -2.09 -18.54 13.03
CA THR A 61 -0.84 -18.10 12.39
C THR A 61 -0.58 -18.72 11.02
N ALA A 62 -0.87 -20.01 10.84
CA ALA A 62 -0.67 -20.71 9.57
C ALA A 62 -1.57 -20.17 8.45
N LEU A 63 -2.83 -19.85 8.75
CA LEU A 63 -3.78 -19.26 7.81
C LEU A 63 -3.36 -17.83 7.47
N THR A 64 -3.02 -17.03 8.48
CA THR A 64 -2.55 -15.67 8.26
C THR A 64 -1.28 -15.63 7.43
N GLN A 65 -0.34 -16.54 7.65
CA GLN A 65 0.89 -16.60 6.89
C GLN A 65 0.64 -16.94 5.41
N SER A 66 -0.23 -17.92 5.12
CA SER A 66 -0.56 -18.24 3.73
C SER A 66 -1.29 -17.08 3.04
N LEU A 67 -2.19 -16.39 3.75
CA LEU A 67 -2.87 -15.19 3.25
C LEU A 67 -1.89 -14.05 2.95
N VAL A 68 -0.92 -13.79 3.83
CA VAL A 68 0.06 -12.71 3.63
C VAL A 68 0.97 -13.01 2.45
N ILE A 69 1.40 -14.26 2.29
CA ILE A 69 2.25 -14.66 1.15
C ILE A 69 1.50 -14.47 -0.17
N THR A 70 0.23 -14.88 -0.25
CA THR A 70 -0.56 -14.68 -1.48
C THR A 70 -0.83 -13.20 -1.74
N MET A 71 -1.05 -12.40 -0.70
CA MET A 71 -1.22 -10.96 -0.80
C MET A 71 0.03 -10.29 -1.41
N ILE A 72 1.23 -10.63 -0.95
CA ILE A 72 2.49 -10.09 -1.49
C ILE A 72 2.62 -10.37 -3.00
N VAL A 73 2.23 -11.57 -3.45
CA VAL A 73 2.28 -11.92 -4.88
C VAL A 73 1.28 -11.07 -5.67
N ILE A 74 0.05 -10.92 -5.18
CA ILE A 74 -0.99 -10.11 -5.82
C ILE A 74 -0.55 -8.65 -5.91
N GLU A 75 -0.01 -8.10 -4.83
CA GLU A 75 0.51 -6.73 -4.76
C GLU A 75 1.58 -6.48 -5.85
N ALA A 76 2.56 -7.38 -5.97
CA ALA A 76 3.61 -7.28 -6.98
C ALA A 76 3.04 -7.29 -8.42
N VAL A 77 2.03 -8.13 -8.68
CA VAL A 77 1.36 -8.20 -10.00
C VAL A 77 0.60 -6.90 -10.28
N VAL A 78 -0.18 -6.40 -9.33
CA VAL A 78 -0.95 -5.16 -9.47
C VAL A 78 -0.02 -3.97 -9.70
N MET A 79 1.08 -3.87 -8.95
CA MET A 79 2.05 -2.80 -9.10
C MET A 79 2.74 -2.84 -10.47
N THR A 80 3.05 -4.04 -10.98
CA THR A 80 3.63 -4.20 -12.32
C THR A 80 2.68 -3.66 -13.40
N ILE A 81 1.40 -3.99 -13.31
CA ILE A 81 0.37 -3.50 -14.24
C ILE A 81 0.23 -1.98 -14.13
N ALA A 82 0.15 -1.46 -12.91
CA ALA A 82 0.01 -0.02 -12.66
C ALA A 82 1.21 0.78 -13.22
N VAL A 83 2.44 0.30 -13.01
CA VAL A 83 3.65 0.89 -13.61
C VAL A 83 3.59 0.83 -15.13
N GLY A 84 3.15 -0.29 -15.72
CA GLY A 84 2.96 -0.41 -17.17
C GLY A 84 2.01 0.64 -17.74
N ILE A 85 0.88 0.90 -17.05
CA ILE A 85 -0.05 1.97 -17.41
C ILE A 85 0.62 3.34 -17.32
N VAL A 86 1.33 3.61 -16.23
CA VAL A 86 2.03 4.89 -16.03
C VAL A 86 3.10 5.13 -17.10
N LEU A 87 3.85 4.09 -17.49
CA LEU A 87 4.82 4.17 -18.59
C LEU A 87 4.13 4.41 -19.93
N GLY A 88 2.98 3.78 -20.18
CA GLY A 88 2.17 4.01 -21.38
C GLY A 88 1.67 5.45 -21.49
N ILE A 89 1.21 6.03 -20.38
CA ILE A 89 0.82 7.45 -20.30
C ILE A 89 2.03 8.37 -20.51
N HIS A 90 3.18 8.03 -19.90
CA HIS A 90 4.40 8.81 -20.05
C HIS A 90 4.87 8.89 -21.50
N LYS A 91 4.72 7.79 -22.26
CA LYS A 91 5.09 7.74 -23.68
C LYS A 91 4.29 8.73 -24.54
N GLN A 92 3.01 8.96 -24.20
CA GLN A 92 2.13 9.86 -24.96
C GLN A 92 2.22 11.32 -24.49
N ASN A 93 2.21 11.54 -23.16
CA ASN A 93 2.13 12.88 -22.58
C ASN A 93 3.48 13.49 -22.20
N LYS A 94 4.58 12.73 -22.31
CA LYS A 94 5.95 13.08 -21.85
C LYS A 94 6.03 13.61 -20.41
N SER A 95 4.99 13.37 -19.62
CA SER A 95 4.86 13.88 -18.26
C SER A 95 4.12 12.86 -17.39
N LEU A 96 4.52 12.80 -16.13
CA LEU A 96 3.90 11.95 -15.10
C LEU A 96 2.93 12.75 -14.22
N ASP A 97 2.67 14.02 -14.56
CA ASP A 97 1.71 14.87 -13.84
C ASP A 97 0.28 14.54 -14.27
N VAL A 98 -0.55 14.09 -13.33
CA VAL A 98 -1.97 13.78 -13.52
C VAL A 98 -2.74 14.94 -14.15
N ARG A 99 -2.39 16.19 -13.85
CA ARG A 99 -3.12 17.37 -14.34
C ARG A 99 -2.95 17.55 -15.86
N LYS A 100 -1.84 17.08 -16.43
CA LYS A 100 -1.56 17.17 -17.87
C LYS A 100 -2.29 16.11 -18.69
N ILE A 101 -2.83 15.08 -18.05
CA ILE A 101 -3.61 14.02 -18.70
C ILE A 101 -5.04 14.51 -19.04
N ARG A 102 -5.48 15.63 -18.43
CA ARG A 102 -6.81 16.21 -18.62
C ARG A 102 -6.98 17.02 -19.92
N SER A 103 -6.10 16.84 -20.92
CA SER A 103 -6.15 17.60 -22.18
C SER A 103 -6.85 16.88 -23.33
N LEU A 104 -7.62 15.83 -23.06
CA LEU A 104 -8.49 15.21 -24.07
C LEU A 104 -9.62 16.20 -24.39
N LYS A 105 -9.42 16.96 -25.46
CA LYS A 105 -10.46 17.75 -26.12
C LYS A 105 -11.46 16.78 -26.73
N GLY A 106 -12.67 16.75 -26.16
CA GLY A 106 -13.85 16.47 -26.97
C GLY A 106 -14.11 17.64 -27.91
#